data_AF-A0A370G3F4-F1
#
_entry.id   AF-A0A370G3F4-F1
#
_cell.length_a   1.000
_cell.length_b   1.000
_cell.length_c   1.000
_cell.angle_alpha   90.00
_cell.angle_beta   90.00
_cell.angle_gamma   90.00
#
_symmetry.space_group_name_H-M   'P 1'
#
loop_
_entity.id
_entity.type
_entity.pdbx_description
1 polymer ?
#
loop_
_entity_poly.entity_id
_entity_poly.type
_entity_poly.pdbx_seq_one_letter_code
_entity_poly.pdbx_strand_id
1 'polypeptide(L)'
;MVDAGMTRSEERFIRWVFGTYSGSNPSLSAGIVLPTWKSGPLAGQPRIPASIRDLVARGLLRVAADEGPPRAYFTSTGLGAVRRMFIRPRFDTQLYVHLWREVEHRGEYE
;
A
#
# COMPACT_ATOMS: atom_id res chain seq x y z
N MET A 1 -16.75 -10.51 10.47
CA MET A 1 -16.38 -10.04 9.12
C MET A 1 -15.12 -10.76 8.71
N VAL A 2 -15.13 -11.46 7.57
CA VAL A 2 -14.00 -12.30 7.16
C VAL A 2 -12.81 -11.43 6.78
N ASP A 3 -11.88 -11.38 7.72
CA ASP A 3 -10.58 -10.74 7.66
C ASP A 3 -9.73 -11.46 6.60
N ALA A 4 -9.78 -10.92 5.38
CA ALA A 4 -9.01 -11.47 4.27
C ALA A 4 -7.62 -10.84 4.30
N GLY A 5 -6.67 -11.52 4.95
CA GLY A 5 -5.25 -11.20 4.82
C GLY A 5 -4.80 -11.08 3.36
N MET A 6 -3.62 -10.50 3.15
CA MET A 6 -3.07 -10.38 1.80
C MET A 6 -2.73 -11.76 1.21
N THR A 7 -3.00 -11.91 -0.07
CA THR A 7 -2.48 -13.00 -0.90
C THR A 7 -0.97 -12.87 -1.05
N ARG A 8 -0.29 -13.94 -1.49
CA ARG A 8 1.17 -13.90 -1.73
C ARG A 8 1.57 -12.86 -2.77
N SER A 9 0.76 -12.64 -3.81
CA SER A 9 1.06 -11.69 -4.88
C SER A 9 0.94 -10.25 -4.39
N GLU A 10 -0.08 -9.95 -3.60
CA GLU A 10 -0.25 -8.63 -2.96
C GLU A 10 0.85 -8.37 -1.93
N GLU A 11 1.17 -9.36 -1.08
CA GLU A 11 2.27 -9.27 -0.13
C GLU A 11 3.60 -8.98 -0.84
N ARG A 12 3.89 -9.70 -1.93
CA ARG A 12 5.09 -9.46 -2.74
C ARG A 12 5.08 -8.04 -3.33
N PHE A 13 3.94 -7.56 -3.80
CA PHE A 13 3.82 -6.21 -4.33
C PHE A 13 4.09 -5.15 -3.25
N ILE A 14 3.49 -5.26 -2.06
CA ILE A 14 3.73 -4.34 -0.95
C ILE A 14 5.20 -4.33 -0.54
N ARG A 15 5.83 -5.51 -0.43
CA ARG A 15 7.27 -5.61 -0.16
C ARG A 15 8.12 -4.93 -1.23
N TRP A 16 7.76 -5.08 -2.50
CA TRP A 16 8.48 -4.44 -3.60
C TRP A 16 8.32 -2.91 -3.61
N VAL A 17 7.14 -2.39 -3.28
CA VAL A 17 6.89 -0.93 -3.25
C VAL A 17 7.52 -0.27 -2.03
N PHE A 18 7.41 -0.91 -0.86
CA PHE A 18 7.75 -0.31 0.42
C PHE A 18 9.06 -0.83 1.05
N GLY A 19 9.84 -1.63 0.32
CA GLY A 19 11.17 -2.00 0.78
C GLY A 19 12.09 -0.79 0.89
N THR A 20 12.98 -0.79 1.88
CA THR A 20 14.07 0.17 1.93
C THR A 20 15.04 -0.11 0.78
N TYR A 21 14.94 0.67 -0.30
CA TYR A 21 15.88 0.63 -1.42
C TYR A 21 16.72 1.91 -1.42
N SER A 22 18.05 1.79 -1.54
CA SER A 22 18.98 2.93 -1.61
C SER A 22 18.87 3.91 -0.41
N GLY A 23 18.51 3.41 0.78
CA GLY A 23 18.43 4.21 2.02
C GLY A 23 17.17 5.07 2.18
N SER A 24 16.24 5.03 1.21
CA SER A 24 14.93 5.66 1.36
C SER A 24 13.97 4.73 2.12
N ASN A 25 13.31 5.23 3.16
CA ASN A 25 12.27 4.52 3.90
C ASN A 25 10.89 5.00 3.43
N PRO A 26 10.27 4.30 2.47
CA PRO A 26 8.93 4.67 2.00
C PRO A 26 7.91 4.52 3.12
N SER A 27 6.97 5.46 3.21
CA SER A 27 5.96 5.48 4.28
C SER A 27 4.59 5.10 3.73
N LEU A 28 3.85 4.30 4.49
CA LEU A 28 2.45 3.96 4.19
C LEU A 28 1.57 5.22 4.17
N SER A 29 1.90 6.23 4.99
CA SER A 29 1.27 7.56 5.01
C SER A 29 1.38 8.30 3.70
N ALA A 30 2.53 8.17 3.03
CA ALA A 30 2.80 8.89 1.80
C ALA A 30 1.95 8.35 0.63
N GLY A 31 1.42 7.13 0.77
CA GLY A 31 0.68 6.43 -0.27
C GLY A 31 1.56 6.05 -1.47
N ILE A 32 0.96 5.34 -2.41
CA ILE A 32 1.59 4.91 -3.66
C ILE A 32 1.22 5.90 -4.76
N VAL A 33 2.20 6.59 -5.34
CA VAL A 33 1.96 7.48 -6.48
C VAL A 33 1.51 6.66 -7.69
N LEU A 34 0.40 7.06 -8.29
CA LEU A 34 -0.16 6.43 -9.48
C LEU A 34 0.25 7.24 -10.72
N PRO A 35 0.62 6.55 -11.81
CA PRO A 35 0.76 7.22 -13.09
C PRO A 35 -0.59 7.73 -13.58
N THR A 36 -0.60 8.80 -14.37
CA THR A 36 -1.79 9.26 -15.09
C THR A 36 -1.71 8.86 -16.56
N TRP A 37 -2.86 8.78 -17.22
CA TRP A 37 -2.89 8.69 -18.68
C TRP A 37 -2.36 10.00 -19.28
N LYS A 38 -1.34 9.88 -20.14
CA LYS A 38 -0.69 11.04 -20.77
C LYS A 38 -1.54 11.67 -21.88
N SER A 39 -2.41 10.90 -22.53
CA SER A 39 -3.22 11.35 -23.67
C SER A 39 -4.44 10.45 -23.87
N GLY A 40 -5.37 10.87 -24.73
CA GLY A 40 -6.61 10.15 -25.04
C GLY A 40 -7.79 10.53 -24.14
N PRO A 41 -8.92 9.81 -24.23
CA PRO A 41 -10.15 10.15 -23.51
C PRO A 41 -10.05 10.02 -21.99
N LEU A 42 -9.03 9.30 -21.50
CA LEU A 42 -8.75 9.14 -20.08
C LEU A 42 -7.61 10.05 -19.60
N ALA A 43 -7.11 10.97 -20.45
CA ALA A 43 -6.00 11.85 -20.11
C ALA A 43 -6.21 12.57 -18.77
N GLY A 44 -5.16 12.62 -17.94
CA GLY A 44 -5.21 13.20 -16.60
C GLY A 44 -5.81 12.28 -15.54
N GLN A 45 -6.54 11.22 -15.91
CA GLN A 45 -7.10 10.27 -14.95
C GLN A 45 -6.02 9.32 -14.40
N PRO A 46 -6.14 8.88 -13.13
CA PRO A 46 -5.24 7.88 -12.55
C PRO A 46 -5.31 6.56 -13.32
N ARG A 47 -4.14 6.08 -13.75
CA ARG A 47 -3.98 4.75 -14.32
C ARG A 47 -3.65 3.79 -13.17
N ILE A 48 -4.62 2.96 -12.81
CA ILE A 48 -4.50 1.98 -11.73
C ILE A 48 -3.82 0.69 -12.26
N PRO A 49 -2.59 0.34 -11.82
CA PRO A 49 -1.94 -0.93 -12.17
C PRO A 49 -2.76 -2.13 -11.67
N ALA A 50 -2.62 -3.28 -12.33
CA ALA A 50 -3.35 -4.50 -11.96
C ALA A 50 -3.17 -4.87 -10.47
N SER A 51 -1.94 -4.82 -9.96
CA SER A 51 -1.62 -5.12 -8.56
C SER A 51 -2.32 -4.18 -7.56
N ILE A 52 -2.59 -2.93 -7.95
CA ILE A 52 -3.30 -1.96 -7.10
C ILE A 52 -4.81 -2.11 -7.27
N ARG A 53 -5.29 -2.45 -8.47
CA ARG A 53 -6.71 -2.62 -8.76
C ARG A 53 -7.35 -3.66 -7.86
N ASP A 54 -6.70 -4.81 -7.66
CA ASP A 54 -7.24 -5.87 -6.81
C ASP A 54 -7.26 -5.46 -5.33
N LEU A 55 -6.24 -4.74 -4.86
CA LEU A 55 -6.18 -4.15 -3.52
C LEU A 55 -7.30 -3.11 -3.29
N VAL A 56 -7.58 -2.27 -4.30
CA VAL A 56 -8.68 -1.29 -4.26
C VAL A 56 -10.03 -1.99 -4.29
N ALA A 57 -10.23 -2.98 -5.16
CA ALA A 57 -11.47 -3.75 -5.26
C ALA A 57 -11.81 -4.47 -3.95
N ARG A 58 -10.79 -4.88 -3.19
CA ARG A 58 -10.92 -5.49 -1.86
C ARG A 58 -11.01 -4.48 -0.71
N GLY A 59 -10.99 -3.18 -1.01
CA GLY A 59 -11.05 -2.12 -0.01
C GLY A 59 -9.82 -2.01 0.88
N LEU A 60 -8.66 -2.54 0.46
CA LEU A 60 -7.38 -2.43 1.18
C LEU A 60 -6.66 -1.12 0.85
N LEU A 61 -6.90 -0.59 -0.35
CA LEU A 61 -6.42 0.72 -0.77
C LEU A 61 -7.58 1.60 -1.23
N ARG A 62 -7.45 2.91 -1.07
CA ARG A 62 -8.33 3.93 -1.65
C ARG A 62 -7.51 4.85 -2.54
N VAL A 63 -8.01 5.15 -3.72
CA VAL A 63 -7.40 6.14 -4.62
C VAL A 63 -7.93 7.53 -4.29
N ALA A 64 -7.04 8.49 -4.10
CA ALA A 64 -7.35 9.90 -4.02
C ALA A 64 -6.67 10.64 -5.18
N ALA A 65 -7.40 11.56 -5.80
CA ALA A 65 -6.94 12.34 -6.95
C ALA A 65 -7.20 13.84 -6.76
N ASP A 66 -7.42 14.26 -5.51
CA ASP A 66 -7.97 15.59 -5.19
C ASP A 66 -6.92 16.71 -5.26
N GLU A 67 -5.67 16.45 -4.85
CA GLU A 67 -4.56 17.41 -4.96
C GLU A 67 -3.22 16.72 -5.28
N GLY A 68 -2.53 17.19 -6.33
CA GLY A 68 -1.24 16.65 -6.76
C GLY A 68 -1.33 15.37 -7.60
N PRO A 69 -0.22 14.61 -7.74
CA PRO A 69 -0.27 13.35 -8.47
C PRO A 69 -1.20 12.37 -7.73
N PRO A 70 -2.05 11.61 -8.45
CA PRO A 70 -3.00 10.71 -7.80
C PRO A 70 -2.27 9.65 -7.00
N ARG A 71 -2.82 9.30 -5.84
CA ARG A 71 -2.19 8.39 -4.88
C ARG A 71 -3.16 7.32 -4.41
N ALA A 72 -2.64 6.13 -4.15
CA ALA A 72 -3.36 5.08 -3.45
C ALA A 72 -2.91 5.02 -1.98
N TYR A 73 -3.84 5.19 -1.06
CA TYR A 73 -3.61 5.16 0.39
C TYR A 73 -4.17 3.89 1.00
N PHE A 74 -3.54 3.40 2.06
CA PHE A 74 -4.10 2.29 2.83
C PHE A 74 -5.34 2.72 3.61
N THR A 75 -6.37 1.88 3.55
CA THR A 75 -7.53 1.96 4.45
C THR A 75 -7.19 1.30 5.79
N SER A 76 -8.03 1.47 6.80
CA SER A 76 -7.91 0.76 8.08
C SER A 76 -7.86 -0.77 7.88
N THR A 77 -8.71 -1.30 6.98
CA THR A 77 -8.67 -2.71 6.56
C THR A 77 -7.34 -3.09 5.92
N GLY A 78 -6.81 -2.22 5.06
CA GLY A 78 -5.50 -2.37 4.45
C GLY A 78 -4.37 -2.44 5.47
N LEU A 79 -4.36 -1.53 6.44
CA LEU A 79 -3.38 -1.50 7.53
C LEU A 79 -3.46 -2.77 8.39
N GLY A 80 -4.67 -3.24 8.71
CA GLY A 80 -4.85 -4.53 9.39
C GLY A 80 -4.28 -5.71 8.60
N ALA A 81 -4.47 -5.72 7.28
CA ALA A 81 -3.92 -6.75 6.41
C ALA A 81 -2.37 -6.68 6.34
N VAL A 82 -1.80 -5.47 6.31
CA VAL A 82 -0.35 -5.24 6.40
C VAL A 82 0.17 -5.73 7.77
N ARG A 83 -0.50 -5.42 8.87
CA ARG A 83 -0.09 -5.86 10.21
C ARG A 83 0.03 -7.39 10.29
N ARG A 84 -0.95 -8.12 9.74
CA ARG A 84 -0.93 -9.59 9.69
C ARG A 84 0.19 -10.18 8.84
N MET A 85 0.69 -9.44 7.83
CA MET A 85 1.87 -9.84 7.06
C MET A 85 3.10 -9.98 7.95
N PHE A 86 3.28 -9.05 8.92
CA PHE A 86 4.45 -9.01 9.80
C PHE A 86 4.42 -10.05 10.93
N ILE A 87 3.25 -10.58 11.29
CA ILE A 87 3.08 -11.59 12.35
C ILE A 87 3.55 -12.99 11.89
N ARG A 88 3.83 -13.19 10.59
CA ARG A 88 4.23 -14.49 10.03
C ARG A 88 5.71 -14.83 10.32
N PRO A 89 6.05 -16.09 10.67
CA PRO A 89 7.37 -16.50 11.22
C PRO A 89 8.57 -16.50 10.24
N ARG A 90 8.55 -15.72 9.16
CA ARG A 90 9.67 -15.58 8.20
C ARG A 90 9.77 -14.16 7.64
N PHE A 91 9.51 -13.17 8.48
CA PHE A 91 9.59 -11.79 8.07
C PHE A 91 11.04 -11.30 8.14
N ASP A 92 11.66 -11.04 6.98
CA ASP A 92 12.99 -10.44 6.88
C ASP A 92 12.96 -9.01 7.46
N THR A 93 13.67 -8.78 8.56
CA THR A 93 13.37 -7.69 9.50
C THR A 93 14.03 -6.37 9.16
N GLN A 94 15.12 -6.32 8.39
CA GLN A 94 15.86 -5.05 8.23
C GLN A 94 15.24 -4.11 7.20
N LEU A 95 14.76 -4.64 6.06
CA LEU A 95 14.24 -3.81 4.96
C LEU A 95 12.85 -3.22 5.24
N TYR A 96 12.17 -3.67 6.28
CA TYR A 96 10.78 -3.29 6.54
C TYR A 96 10.46 -3.02 8.02
N VAL A 97 11.48 -2.97 8.91
CA VAL A 97 11.27 -2.59 10.32
C VAL A 97 10.59 -1.22 10.44
N HIS A 98 10.88 -0.30 9.53
CA HIS A 98 10.27 1.03 9.48
C HIS A 98 8.75 0.95 9.25
N LEU A 99 8.30 0.05 8.35
CA LEU A 99 6.89 -0.17 8.08
C LEU A 99 6.18 -0.82 9.27
N TRP A 100 6.81 -1.79 9.94
CA TRP A 100 6.22 -2.41 11.13
C TRP A 100 5.99 -1.35 12.21
N ARG A 101 6.99 -0.50 12.48
CA ARG A 101 6.87 0.60 13.45
C ARG A 101 5.76 1.57 13.06
N GLU A 102 5.68 1.92 11.78
CA GLU A 102 4.61 2.80 11.28
C GLU A 102 3.22 2.18 11.48
N VAL A 103 3.04 0.90 11.20
CA VAL A 103 1.74 0.22 11.34
C VAL A 103 1.31 0.11 12.80
N GLU A 104 2.23 -0.25 13.70
CA GLU A 104 1.90 -0.32 15.14
C GLU A 104 1.50 1.04 15.70
N HIS A 105 2.22 2.11 15.37
CA HIS A 105 1.88 3.46 15.84
C HIS A 105 0.54 4.00 15.31
N ARG A 106 0.06 3.48 14.17
CA ARG A 106 -1.21 3.92 13.57
C ARG A 106 -2.42 3.18 14.08
N GLY A 107 -2.23 2.00 14.69
CA GLY A 107 -3.30 1.29 15.39
C GLY A 107 -3.73 1.96 16.70
N GLU A 108 -3.02 2.99 17.14
CA GLU A 108 -3.25 3.67 18.43
C GLU A 108 -4.23 4.86 18.33
N TYR A 109 -4.70 5.23 17.13
CA TYR A 109 -5.51 6.44 16.88
C TYR A 109 -6.80 6.21 16.05
N GLU A 110 -7.24 4.96 15.87
CA GLU A 110 -8.55 4.64 15.26
C GLU A 110 -9.53 4.06 16.29
#